data_AF-A0A2R6GVR2-F1
#
_entry.id   AF-A0A2R6GVR2-F1
#
_cell.length_a   1.000
_cell.length_b   1.000
_cell.length_c   1.000
_cell.angle_alpha   90.00
_cell.angle_beta   90.00
_cell.angle_gamma   90.00
#
_symmetry.space_group_name_H-M   'P 1'
#
loop_
_entity.id
_entity.type
_entity.pdbx_description
1 polymer ?
#
loop_
_entity_poly.entity_id
_entity_poly.type
_entity_poly.pdbx_seq_one_letter_code
_entity_poly.pdbx_strand_id
1 'polypeptide(L)'
;MTDKDISQMADEYLSSIDDEVDESHKEELRGKIEQGEEKYERLVQEHGKDHRLAKKAEEVLETRRSELNKLEEQEEQLGTAREEFLQEVANEFELNEHWLQTDIVEAVTHTLVGKKESSYKLFGEEIQGLEDMEGLDEFDRIERVEVVILLAKDGLDQSEKVSEQWERLKDSKSYNAFEAVAEHGTQTPKEVAEKLDESKGVVNGWLKNPTNKWDRLIPFYRPKKGEYGLSTTGQYFREHYYEDGDIETDETEIEEDKTVDKEEDSSEATEAQTTLGATATQSSATTDGDEDCFPR
;
A
#
# COMPACT_ATOMS: atom_id res chain seq x y z
N MET A 1 29.33 2.32 -16.92
CA MET A 1 28.34 2.66 -15.89
C MET A 1 29.06 3.56 -14.91
N THR A 2 28.67 4.82 -14.86
CA THR A 2 29.02 5.69 -13.74
C THR A 2 28.22 5.17 -12.56
N ASP A 3 28.87 4.56 -11.58
CA ASP A 3 28.25 4.21 -10.29
C ASP A 3 27.67 5.49 -9.72
N LYS A 4 26.37 5.65 -9.85
CA LYS A 4 25.61 6.71 -9.23
C LYS A 4 25.29 6.20 -7.83
N ASP A 5 25.60 7.00 -6.83
CA ASP A 5 25.37 6.63 -5.43
C ASP A 5 23.86 6.41 -5.19
N ILE A 6 23.49 5.40 -4.41
CA ILE A 6 22.07 5.07 -4.17
C ILE A 6 21.32 6.25 -3.53
N SER A 7 21.98 7.06 -2.70
CA SER A 7 21.37 8.26 -2.13
C SER A 7 21.05 9.28 -3.22
N GLN A 8 21.95 9.44 -4.20
CA GLN A 8 21.69 10.29 -5.36
C GLN A 8 20.54 9.74 -6.22
N MET A 9 20.45 8.43 -6.40
CA MET A 9 19.31 7.83 -7.12
C MET A 9 17.99 8.02 -6.39
N ALA A 10 17.98 7.84 -5.06
CA ALA A 10 16.81 8.06 -4.22
C ALA A 10 16.34 9.53 -4.29
N ASP A 11 17.26 10.48 -4.15
CA ASP A 11 16.97 11.91 -4.26
C ASP A 11 16.39 12.29 -5.63
N GLU A 12 17.00 11.80 -6.71
CA GLU A 12 16.53 12.07 -8.07
C GLU A 12 15.16 11.45 -8.33
N TYR A 13 14.91 10.24 -7.82
CA TYR A 13 13.60 9.60 -7.90
C TYR A 13 12.54 10.37 -7.12
N LEU A 14 12.77 10.63 -5.83
CA LEU A 14 11.82 11.34 -4.96
C LEU A 14 11.52 12.75 -5.47
N SER A 15 12.53 13.47 -5.98
CA SER A 15 12.33 14.79 -6.57
C SER A 15 11.50 14.72 -7.86
N SER A 16 11.62 13.64 -8.63
CA SER A 16 10.84 13.45 -9.86
C SER A 16 9.37 13.12 -9.57
N ILE A 17 9.06 12.53 -8.41
CA ILE A 17 7.69 12.26 -7.97
C ILE A 17 7.00 13.53 -7.49
N ASP A 18 7.72 14.45 -6.85
CA ASP A 18 7.12 15.73 -6.42
C ASP A 18 6.67 16.59 -7.62
N ASP A 19 7.18 16.28 -8.82
CA ASP A 19 6.77 16.82 -10.12
C ASP A 19 5.82 15.87 -10.89
N GLU A 20 5.06 15.00 -10.19
CA GLU A 20 4.17 14.00 -10.81
C GLU A 20 3.27 14.59 -11.90
N VAL A 21 3.17 13.85 -13.00
CA VAL A 21 2.42 14.28 -14.17
C VAL A 21 0.94 14.15 -13.90
N ASP A 22 0.24 15.29 -13.90
CA ASP A 22 -1.24 15.32 -13.87
C ASP A 22 -1.79 14.69 -15.15
N GLU A 23 -2.13 13.40 -15.08
CA GLU A 23 -2.70 12.62 -16.19
C GLU A 23 -4.02 13.21 -16.69
N SER A 24 -4.81 13.83 -15.80
CA SER A 24 -6.06 14.49 -16.18
C SER A 24 -5.78 15.70 -17.08
N HIS A 25 -4.79 16.52 -16.71
CA HIS A 25 -4.34 17.66 -17.51
C HIS A 25 -3.73 17.21 -18.85
N LYS A 26 -2.92 16.13 -18.84
CA LYS A 26 -2.33 15.54 -20.04
C LYS A 26 -3.40 15.06 -21.04
N GLU A 27 -4.43 14.36 -20.56
CA GLU A 27 -5.56 13.92 -21.39
C GLU A 27 -6.41 15.11 -21.88
N GLU A 28 -6.64 16.11 -21.02
CA GLU A 28 -7.32 17.35 -21.42
C GLU A 28 -6.57 18.08 -22.54
N LEU A 29 -5.23 18.14 -22.46
CA LEU A 29 -4.37 18.73 -23.49
C LEU A 29 -4.45 17.96 -24.81
N ARG A 30 -4.43 16.62 -24.78
CA ARG A 30 -4.62 15.78 -25.98
C ARG A 30 -5.94 16.08 -26.67
N GLY A 31 -7.05 16.10 -25.92
CA GLY A 31 -8.36 16.46 -26.46
C GLY A 31 -8.43 17.90 -26.99
N LYS A 32 -7.77 18.86 -26.32
CA LYS A 32 -7.67 20.26 -26.78
C LYS A 32 -6.84 20.41 -28.06
N ILE A 33 -5.83 19.58 -28.25
CA ILE A 33 -5.01 19.56 -29.48
C ILE A 33 -5.84 18.99 -30.63
N GLU A 34 -6.47 17.84 -30.46
CA GLU A 34 -7.31 17.20 -31.49
C GLU A 34 -8.42 18.15 -31.98
N GLN A 35 -9.21 18.71 -31.06
CA GLN A 35 -10.24 19.70 -31.42
C GLN A 35 -9.66 20.98 -32.03
N GLY A 36 -8.43 21.34 -31.64
CA GLY A 36 -7.73 22.50 -32.16
C GLY A 36 -7.28 22.30 -33.60
N GLU A 37 -6.83 21.09 -33.94
CA GLU A 37 -6.40 20.69 -35.28
C GLU A 37 -7.57 20.76 -36.27
N GLU A 38 -8.73 20.21 -35.91
CA GLU A 38 -9.94 20.32 -36.74
C GLU A 38 -10.32 21.80 -37.03
N LYS A 39 -10.23 22.66 -36.01
CA LYS A 39 -10.53 24.09 -36.13
C LYS A 39 -9.49 24.79 -37.01
N TYR A 40 -8.21 24.45 -36.87
CA TYR A 40 -7.13 24.98 -37.69
C TYR A 40 -7.32 24.59 -39.16
N GLU A 41 -7.60 23.31 -39.44
CA GLU A 41 -7.85 22.82 -40.79
C GLU A 41 -9.01 23.56 -41.47
N ARG A 42 -10.12 23.75 -40.75
CA ARG A 42 -11.25 24.54 -41.26
C ARG A 42 -10.84 25.99 -41.58
N LEU A 43 -10.09 26.66 -40.69
CA LEU A 43 -9.60 28.03 -40.92
C LEU A 43 -8.65 28.12 -42.12
N VAL A 44 -7.80 27.11 -42.32
CA VAL A 44 -6.92 27.01 -43.50
C VAL A 44 -7.73 26.81 -44.78
N GLN A 45 -8.78 25.98 -44.75
CA GLN A 45 -9.67 25.77 -45.91
C GLN A 45 -10.49 27.03 -46.26
N GLU A 46 -11.02 27.73 -45.26
CA GLU A 46 -11.88 28.91 -45.46
C GLU A 46 -11.11 30.18 -45.83
N HIS A 47 -9.91 30.37 -45.28
CA HIS A 47 -9.18 31.64 -45.36
C HIS A 47 -7.76 31.53 -45.93
N GLY A 48 -7.23 30.31 -46.08
CA GLY A 48 -5.84 30.06 -46.46
C GLY A 48 -4.88 30.10 -45.28
N LYS A 49 -3.76 29.35 -45.41
CA LYS A 49 -2.75 29.19 -44.35
C LYS A 49 -2.10 30.51 -43.91
N ASP A 50 -1.93 31.45 -44.82
CA ASP A 50 -1.30 32.75 -44.51
C ASP A 50 -2.23 33.74 -43.79
N HIS A 51 -3.51 33.42 -43.65
CA HIS A 51 -4.47 34.29 -43.00
C HIS A 51 -4.17 34.41 -41.50
N ARG A 52 -4.37 35.59 -40.93
CA ARG A 52 -4.09 35.91 -39.52
C ARG A 52 -4.74 34.93 -38.53
N LEU A 53 -5.96 34.47 -38.82
CA LEU A 53 -6.68 33.53 -37.95
C LEU A 53 -6.07 32.12 -37.97
N ALA A 54 -5.61 31.65 -39.14
CA ALA A 54 -4.95 30.36 -39.26
C ALA A 54 -3.60 30.38 -38.52
N LYS A 55 -2.81 31.44 -38.68
CA LYS A 55 -1.54 31.62 -37.94
C LYS A 55 -1.74 31.64 -36.42
N LYS A 56 -2.76 32.37 -35.94
CA LYS A 56 -3.07 32.40 -34.50
C LYS A 56 -3.49 31.03 -33.96
N ALA A 57 -4.24 30.25 -34.75
CA ALA A 57 -4.61 28.89 -34.36
C ALA A 57 -3.41 27.94 -34.35
N GLU A 58 -2.47 28.10 -35.30
CA GLU A 58 -1.19 27.37 -35.34
C GLU A 58 -0.34 27.66 -34.10
N GLU A 59 -0.18 28.94 -33.71
CA GLU A 59 0.54 29.34 -32.49
C GLU A 59 -0.05 28.74 -31.20
N VAL A 60 -1.38 28.67 -31.10
CA VAL A 60 -2.07 28.05 -29.95
C VAL A 60 -1.83 26.55 -29.92
N LEU A 61 -1.90 25.88 -31.08
CA LEU A 61 -1.61 24.45 -31.18
C LEU A 61 -0.15 24.15 -30.84
N GLU A 62 0.79 24.96 -31.31
CA GLU A 62 2.21 24.82 -31.00
C GLU A 62 2.49 24.95 -29.50
N THR A 63 1.85 25.92 -28.83
CA THR A 63 1.96 26.09 -27.37
C THR A 63 1.46 24.85 -26.63
N ARG A 64 0.29 24.32 -27.01
CA ARG A 64 -0.30 23.12 -26.37
C ARG A 64 0.52 21.86 -26.62
N ARG A 65 1.02 21.67 -27.83
CA ARG A 65 1.91 20.54 -28.15
C ARG A 65 3.22 20.64 -27.38
N SER A 66 3.79 21.83 -27.24
CA SER A 66 4.98 22.03 -26.42
C SER A 66 4.73 21.76 -24.94
N GLU A 67 3.53 22.04 -24.44
CA GLU A 67 3.14 21.72 -23.06
C GLU A 67 2.96 20.21 -22.87
N LEU A 68 2.23 19.55 -23.77
CA LEU A 68 2.06 18.10 -23.77
C LEU A 68 3.42 17.36 -23.83
N ASN A 69 4.30 17.78 -24.73
CA ASN A 69 5.63 17.17 -24.85
C ASN A 69 6.44 17.28 -23.55
N LYS A 70 6.31 18.38 -22.79
CA LYS A 70 7.02 18.52 -21.51
C LYS A 70 6.48 17.53 -20.47
N LEU A 71 5.16 17.36 -20.40
CA LEU A 71 4.55 16.39 -19.50
C LEU A 71 4.98 14.96 -19.86
N GLU A 72 5.00 14.63 -21.16
CA GLU A 72 5.47 13.32 -21.63
C GLU A 72 6.98 13.11 -21.37
N GLU A 73 7.81 14.14 -21.52
CA GLU A 73 9.24 14.09 -21.15
C GLU A 73 9.44 13.90 -19.64
N GLN A 74 8.59 14.51 -18.78
CA GLN A 74 8.63 14.33 -17.34
C GLN A 74 8.23 12.91 -16.92
N GLU A 75 7.17 12.36 -17.52
CA GLU A 75 6.73 10.98 -17.31
C GLU A 75 7.81 9.97 -17.71
N GLU A 76 8.46 10.17 -18.87
CA GLU A 76 9.57 9.30 -19.32
C GLU A 76 10.76 9.37 -18.37
N GLN A 77 11.10 10.57 -17.87
CA GLN A 77 12.17 10.74 -16.89
C GLN A 77 11.86 10.06 -15.57
N LEU A 78 10.63 10.20 -15.06
CA LEU A 78 10.18 9.52 -13.84
C LEU A 78 10.21 8.00 -14.01
N GLY A 79 9.72 7.49 -15.14
CA GLY A 79 9.76 6.05 -15.45
C GLY A 79 11.18 5.51 -15.50
N THR A 80 12.10 6.25 -16.15
CA THR A 80 13.53 5.88 -16.20
C THR A 80 14.18 5.90 -14.82
N ALA A 81 13.93 6.95 -14.03
CA ALA A 81 14.48 7.06 -12.66
C ALA A 81 13.97 5.93 -11.76
N ARG A 82 12.67 5.58 -11.86
CA ARG A 82 12.07 4.45 -11.16
C ARG A 82 12.72 3.13 -11.53
N GLU A 83 12.89 2.85 -12.83
CA GLU A 83 13.48 1.60 -13.33
C GLU A 83 14.95 1.48 -12.90
N GLU A 84 15.76 2.54 -13.06
CA GLU A 84 17.16 2.56 -12.62
C GLU A 84 17.28 2.33 -11.11
N PHE A 85 16.45 2.99 -10.30
CA PHE A 85 16.46 2.82 -8.85
C PHE A 85 16.05 1.42 -8.42
N LEU A 86 14.95 0.88 -8.96
CA LEU A 86 14.52 -0.50 -8.70
C LEU A 86 15.58 -1.52 -9.12
N GLN A 87 16.29 -1.26 -10.22
CA GLN A 87 17.36 -2.13 -10.69
C GLN A 87 18.53 -2.18 -9.70
N GLU A 88 18.87 -1.06 -9.08
CA GLU A 88 19.87 -0.99 -8.02
C GLU A 88 19.42 -1.73 -6.75
N VAL A 89 18.17 -1.53 -6.32
CA VAL A 89 17.56 -2.27 -5.19
C VAL A 89 17.59 -3.78 -5.46
N ALA A 90 17.26 -4.23 -6.67
CA ALA A 90 17.24 -5.64 -7.04
C ALA A 90 18.63 -6.32 -7.02
N ASN A 91 19.71 -5.53 -7.13
CA ASN A 91 21.08 -6.03 -7.24
C ASN A 91 21.88 -5.90 -5.94
N GLU A 92 21.77 -4.77 -5.26
CA GLU A 92 22.70 -4.35 -4.21
C GLU A 92 22.04 -4.04 -2.86
N PHE A 93 20.71 -4.21 -2.71
CA PHE A 93 20.00 -3.91 -1.46
C PHE A 93 20.56 -4.70 -0.28
N GLU A 94 20.81 -4.01 0.83
CA GLU A 94 21.26 -4.58 2.10
C GLU A 94 20.60 -3.89 3.29
N LEU A 95 20.59 -4.53 4.46
CA LEU A 95 20.16 -3.89 5.72
C LEU A 95 21.38 -3.35 6.49
N ASN A 96 21.98 -2.27 5.96
CA ASN A 96 23.14 -1.60 6.51
C ASN A 96 22.88 -0.08 6.72
N GLU A 97 23.83 0.65 7.32
CA GLU A 97 23.68 2.10 7.62
C GLU A 97 23.36 2.95 6.38
N HIS A 98 23.86 2.54 5.22
CA HIS A 98 23.70 3.28 3.98
C HIS A 98 22.29 3.13 3.41
N TRP A 99 21.78 1.91 3.35
CA TRP A 99 20.45 1.60 2.81
C TRP A 99 19.30 1.91 3.77
N LEU A 100 19.58 2.04 5.07
CA LEU A 100 18.58 2.39 6.10
C LEU A 100 18.49 3.91 6.36
N GLN A 101 19.06 4.74 5.49
CA GLN A 101 18.80 6.19 5.55
C GLN A 101 17.35 6.46 5.16
N THR A 102 16.71 7.39 5.86
CA THR A 102 15.27 7.69 5.73
C THR A 102 14.85 7.91 4.27
N ASP A 103 15.57 8.74 3.53
CA ASP A 103 15.23 9.08 2.13
C ASP A 103 15.33 7.85 1.21
N ILE A 104 16.30 6.96 1.46
CA ILE A 104 16.43 5.70 0.71
C ILE A 104 15.29 4.75 1.06
N VAL A 105 14.93 4.62 2.34
CA VAL A 105 13.81 3.78 2.77
C VAL A 105 12.51 4.28 2.13
N GLU A 106 12.23 5.58 2.18
CA GLU A 106 11.06 6.19 1.56
C GLU A 106 11.02 5.98 0.04
N ALA A 107 12.17 6.12 -0.64
CA ALA A 107 12.27 5.85 -2.07
C ALA A 107 12.00 4.37 -2.41
N VAL A 108 12.53 3.43 -1.62
CA VAL A 108 12.29 1.99 -1.80
C VAL A 108 10.83 1.63 -1.53
N THR A 109 10.24 2.14 -0.45
CA THR A 109 8.83 1.85 -0.18
C THR A 109 7.93 2.50 -1.23
N HIS A 110 8.23 3.71 -1.69
CA HIS A 110 7.41 4.35 -2.71
C HIS A 110 7.49 3.60 -4.05
N THR A 111 8.69 3.22 -4.50
CA THR A 111 8.84 2.44 -5.73
C THR A 111 8.13 1.09 -5.69
N LEU A 112 8.15 0.42 -4.53
CA LEU A 112 7.57 -0.91 -4.35
C LEU A 112 6.06 -0.87 -4.06
N VAL A 113 5.58 0.04 -3.22
CA VAL A 113 4.22 -0.01 -2.65
C VAL A 113 3.44 1.30 -2.79
N GLY A 114 3.93 2.27 -3.57
CA GLY A 114 3.25 3.53 -3.86
C GLY A 114 3.17 4.50 -2.68
N LYS A 115 3.92 4.26 -1.58
CA LYS A 115 3.87 5.09 -0.36
C LYS A 115 5.26 5.42 0.16
N LYS A 116 5.46 6.69 0.52
CA LYS A 116 6.65 7.16 1.24
C LYS A 116 6.53 6.73 2.72
N GLU A 117 7.10 5.59 3.06
CA GLU A 117 7.18 5.09 4.45
C GLU A 117 8.64 5.12 4.90
N SER A 118 8.89 5.57 6.13
CA SER A 118 10.24 5.63 6.71
C SER A 118 10.68 4.32 7.37
N SER A 119 10.02 3.20 7.05
CA SER A 119 10.31 1.89 7.64
C SER A 119 9.93 0.74 6.71
N TYR A 120 10.60 -0.40 6.87
CA TYR A 120 10.16 -1.67 6.28
C TYR A 120 9.35 -2.48 7.30
N LYS A 121 8.24 -3.09 6.86
CA LYS A 121 7.42 -3.99 7.67
C LYS A 121 7.67 -5.42 7.21
N LEU A 122 8.70 -6.07 7.74
CA LEU A 122 9.17 -7.39 7.29
C LEU A 122 9.10 -8.41 8.43
N PHE A 123 8.64 -9.63 8.14
CA PHE A 123 8.57 -10.73 9.11
C PHE A 123 7.84 -10.41 10.42
N GLY A 124 6.87 -9.47 10.37
CA GLY A 124 6.09 -9.06 11.54
C GLY A 124 6.77 -8.00 12.42
N GLU A 125 7.93 -7.50 12.01
CA GLU A 125 8.70 -6.44 12.66
C GLU A 125 8.69 -5.18 11.78
N GLU A 126 8.89 -4.04 12.44
CA GLU A 126 9.10 -2.75 11.79
C GLU A 126 10.59 -2.42 11.89
N ILE A 127 11.17 -2.00 10.77
CA ILE A 127 12.61 -1.76 10.61
C ILE A 127 12.76 -0.30 10.18
N GLN A 128 13.18 0.53 11.11
CA GLN A 128 13.47 1.95 10.90
C GLN A 128 14.99 2.18 10.83
N GLY A 129 15.77 1.39 11.56
CA GLY A 129 17.21 1.56 11.66
C GLY A 129 17.98 0.28 11.99
N LEU A 130 19.29 0.43 12.20
CA LEU A 130 20.18 -0.69 12.52
C LEU A 130 19.91 -1.29 13.90
N GLU A 131 19.38 -0.49 14.82
CA GLU A 131 18.95 -0.91 16.15
C GLU A 131 17.86 -1.98 16.09
N ASP A 132 16.96 -1.92 15.10
CA ASP A 132 15.89 -2.91 14.92
C ASP A 132 16.43 -4.25 14.39
N MET A 133 17.68 -4.25 13.92
CA MET A 133 18.40 -5.45 13.51
C MET A 133 19.17 -6.10 14.67
N GLU A 134 19.25 -5.44 15.84
CA GLU A 134 19.99 -5.97 16.99
C GLU A 134 19.35 -7.27 17.50
N GLY A 135 20.09 -8.37 17.44
CA GLY A 135 19.64 -9.68 17.90
C GLY A 135 19.13 -10.60 16.78
N LEU A 136 18.96 -10.09 15.56
CA LEU A 136 18.79 -10.94 14.37
C LEU A 136 20.13 -11.55 13.96
N ASP A 137 20.12 -12.84 13.68
CA ASP A 137 21.29 -13.49 13.10
C ASP A 137 21.48 -13.11 11.62
N GLU A 138 22.63 -13.47 11.06
CA GLU A 138 22.99 -13.11 9.68
C GLU A 138 22.03 -13.72 8.65
N PHE A 139 21.50 -14.92 8.89
CA PHE A 139 20.53 -15.54 7.99
C PHE A 139 19.17 -14.85 8.07
N ASP A 140 18.70 -14.50 9.26
CA ASP A 140 17.47 -13.74 9.45
C ASP A 140 17.50 -12.38 8.75
N ARG A 141 18.67 -11.72 8.71
CA ARG A 141 18.90 -10.48 7.97
C ARG A 141 18.87 -10.73 6.46
N ILE A 142 19.56 -11.78 5.98
CA ILE A 142 19.55 -12.17 4.57
C ILE A 142 18.13 -12.47 4.08
N GLU A 143 17.29 -13.14 4.88
CA GLU A 143 15.90 -13.43 4.49
C GLU A 143 15.06 -12.17 4.33
N ARG A 144 15.27 -11.15 5.17
CA ARG A 144 14.61 -9.83 5.04
C ARG A 144 15.07 -9.09 3.79
N VAL A 145 16.38 -9.06 3.54
CA VAL A 145 16.98 -8.51 2.31
C VAL A 145 16.39 -9.18 1.07
N GLU A 146 16.31 -10.51 1.06
CA GLU A 146 15.78 -11.27 -0.07
C GLU A 146 14.32 -10.90 -0.37
N VAL A 147 13.48 -10.62 0.63
CA VAL A 147 12.10 -10.17 0.39
C VAL A 147 12.07 -8.88 -0.42
N VAL A 148 12.82 -7.85 -0.01
CA VAL A 148 12.85 -6.57 -0.73
C VAL A 148 13.38 -6.74 -2.15
N ILE A 149 14.46 -7.53 -2.32
CA ILE A 149 15.01 -7.86 -3.64
C ILE A 149 14.00 -8.60 -4.52
N LEU A 150 13.23 -9.53 -3.96
CA LEU A 150 12.20 -10.26 -4.70
C LEU A 150 11.08 -9.35 -5.18
N LEU A 151 10.63 -8.41 -4.34
CA LEU A 151 9.63 -7.41 -4.72
C LEU A 151 10.18 -6.47 -5.81
N ALA A 152 11.43 -6.01 -5.67
CA ALA A 152 12.06 -5.16 -6.69
C ALA A 152 12.20 -5.89 -8.04
N LYS A 153 12.59 -7.17 -8.03
CA LYS A 153 12.66 -7.98 -9.26
C LYS A 153 11.30 -8.22 -9.89
N ASP A 154 10.27 -8.42 -9.09
CA ASP A 154 8.91 -8.55 -9.60
C ASP A 154 8.44 -7.24 -10.25
N GLY A 155 8.71 -6.09 -9.62
CA GLY A 155 8.38 -4.77 -10.18
C GLY A 155 9.14 -4.40 -11.46
N LEU A 156 10.17 -5.17 -11.82
CA LEU A 156 10.93 -5.10 -13.07
C LEU A 156 10.58 -6.23 -14.06
N ASP A 157 9.56 -7.04 -13.76
CA ASP A 157 9.19 -8.25 -14.51
C ASP A 157 10.34 -9.29 -14.63
N GLN A 158 11.25 -9.31 -13.65
CA GLN A 158 12.43 -10.20 -13.60
C GLN A 158 12.20 -11.45 -12.73
N SER A 159 11.06 -11.57 -12.05
CA SER A 159 10.73 -12.75 -11.25
C SER A 159 9.23 -13.05 -11.26
N GLU A 160 8.86 -14.33 -11.37
CA GLU A 160 7.47 -14.79 -11.21
C GLU A 160 7.18 -15.26 -9.77
N LYS A 161 8.17 -15.19 -8.86
CA LYS A 161 8.01 -15.76 -7.51
C LYS A 161 6.95 -15.02 -6.69
N VAL A 162 6.81 -13.71 -6.87
CA VAL A 162 5.86 -12.90 -6.10
C VAL A 162 4.44 -13.17 -6.62
N SER A 163 4.23 -13.17 -7.94
CA SER A 163 2.95 -13.57 -8.55
C SER A 163 2.54 -15.00 -8.20
N GLU A 164 3.48 -15.97 -8.20
CA GLU A 164 3.20 -17.34 -7.72
C GLU A 164 2.68 -17.37 -6.27
N GLN A 165 3.23 -16.54 -5.39
CA GLN A 165 2.80 -16.45 -4.00
C GLN A 165 1.47 -15.71 -3.85
N TRP A 166 1.23 -14.70 -4.68
CA TRP A 166 -0.08 -14.07 -4.78
C TRP A 166 -1.17 -15.07 -5.14
N GLU A 167 -0.96 -15.90 -6.18
CA GLU A 167 -1.92 -16.95 -6.55
C GLU A 167 -2.17 -17.93 -5.40
N ARG A 168 -1.11 -18.33 -4.68
CA ARG A 168 -1.25 -19.19 -3.50
C ARG A 168 -2.01 -18.52 -2.37
N LEU A 169 -1.83 -17.21 -2.18
CA LEU A 169 -2.57 -16.44 -1.19
C LEU A 169 -4.05 -16.42 -1.57
N LYS A 170 -4.39 -16.11 -2.83
CA LYS A 170 -5.77 -16.15 -3.37
C LYS A 170 -6.45 -17.51 -3.19
N ASP A 171 -5.72 -18.59 -3.43
CA ASP A 171 -6.21 -19.96 -3.23
C ASP A 171 -6.29 -20.37 -1.75
N SER A 172 -5.77 -19.56 -0.84
CA SER A 172 -5.74 -19.85 0.60
C SER A 172 -6.99 -19.35 1.33
N LYS A 173 -7.26 -19.94 2.49
CA LYS A 173 -8.29 -19.44 3.42
C LYS A 173 -7.96 -18.07 4.02
N SER A 174 -6.71 -17.62 3.88
CA SER A 174 -6.23 -16.36 4.41
C SER A 174 -6.50 -15.18 3.48
N TYR A 175 -6.93 -15.44 2.23
CA TYR A 175 -7.24 -14.40 1.26
C TYR A 175 -8.31 -13.42 1.75
N ASN A 176 -9.44 -13.94 2.23
CA ASN A 176 -10.52 -13.08 2.74
C ASN A 176 -10.08 -12.24 3.96
N ALA A 177 -9.12 -12.74 4.75
CA ALA A 177 -8.52 -11.97 5.83
C ALA A 177 -7.57 -10.89 5.30
N PHE A 178 -6.89 -11.14 4.18
CA PHE A 178 -6.10 -10.15 3.47
C PHE A 178 -6.98 -9.02 2.93
N GLU A 179 -8.06 -9.33 2.21
CA GLU A 179 -9.02 -8.34 1.69
C GLU A 179 -9.55 -7.45 2.82
N ALA A 180 -10.01 -8.06 3.92
CA ALA A 180 -10.52 -7.32 5.07
C ALA A 180 -9.50 -6.36 5.69
N VAL A 181 -8.20 -6.68 5.68
CA VAL A 181 -7.13 -5.80 6.17
C VAL A 181 -6.70 -4.79 5.11
N ALA A 182 -6.74 -5.15 3.83
CA ALA A 182 -6.41 -4.27 2.71
C ALA A 182 -7.40 -3.10 2.60
N GLU A 183 -8.70 -3.37 2.67
CA GLU A 183 -9.77 -2.36 2.50
C GLU A 183 -9.87 -1.37 3.66
N HIS A 184 -9.49 -1.79 4.86
CA HIS A 184 -9.87 -1.12 6.10
C HIS A 184 -8.68 -0.86 7.02
N GLY A 185 -7.47 -1.17 6.56
CA GLY A 185 -6.24 -1.01 7.32
C GLY A 185 -6.14 -1.95 8.53
N THR A 186 -5.45 -1.46 9.56
CA THR A 186 -5.10 -2.26 10.74
C THR A 186 -6.33 -2.74 11.49
N GLN A 187 -6.43 -4.05 11.75
CA GLN A 187 -7.56 -4.67 12.44
C GLN A 187 -7.16 -5.73 13.44
N THR A 188 -8.04 -5.94 14.42
CA THR A 188 -7.98 -7.08 15.32
C THR A 188 -8.58 -8.33 14.67
N PRO A 189 -8.19 -9.56 15.09
CA PRO A 189 -8.83 -10.79 14.62
C PRO A 189 -10.32 -10.88 14.93
N LYS A 190 -10.82 -10.08 15.88
CA LYS A 190 -12.24 -10.04 16.20
C LYS A 190 -13.01 -9.27 15.13
N GLU A 191 -12.51 -8.11 14.72
CA GLU A 191 -13.14 -7.28 13.68
C GLU A 191 -13.14 -8.00 12.33
N VAL A 192 -12.01 -8.61 11.96
CA VAL A 192 -11.94 -9.43 10.73
C VAL A 192 -12.92 -10.63 10.83
N ALA A 193 -13.00 -11.30 11.99
CA ALA A 193 -13.93 -12.41 12.18
C ALA A 193 -15.41 -12.01 12.07
N GLU A 194 -15.79 -10.83 12.56
CA GLU A 194 -17.15 -10.30 12.42
C GLU A 194 -17.52 -10.04 10.96
N LYS A 195 -16.56 -9.61 10.12
CA LYS A 195 -16.78 -9.37 8.68
C LYS A 195 -16.89 -10.66 7.89
N LEU A 196 -16.13 -11.69 8.28
CA LEU A 196 -16.06 -12.96 7.56
C LEU A 196 -17.07 -14.02 8.06
N ASP A 197 -17.89 -13.69 9.07
CA ASP A 197 -18.78 -14.64 9.77
C ASP A 197 -18.03 -15.89 10.26
N GLU A 198 -16.82 -15.67 10.80
CA GLU A 198 -15.89 -16.72 11.22
C GLU A 198 -15.57 -16.61 12.71
N SER A 199 -14.95 -17.65 13.27
CA SER A 199 -14.49 -17.57 14.66
C SER A 199 -13.19 -16.77 14.77
N LYS A 200 -13.08 -15.92 15.80
CA LYS A 200 -11.84 -15.19 16.14
C LYS A 200 -10.60 -16.09 16.14
N GLY A 201 -10.73 -17.32 16.63
CA GLY A 201 -9.63 -18.28 16.71
C GLY A 201 -9.13 -18.73 15.34
N VAL A 202 -10.05 -18.98 14.41
CA VAL A 202 -9.76 -19.35 13.02
C VAL A 202 -9.08 -18.20 12.29
N VAL A 203 -9.66 -17.00 12.34
CA VAL A 203 -9.10 -15.79 11.70
C VAL A 203 -7.74 -15.42 12.25
N ASN A 204 -7.54 -15.50 13.57
CA ASN A 204 -6.22 -15.28 14.16
C ASN A 204 -5.19 -16.34 13.71
N GLY A 205 -5.64 -17.54 13.32
CA GLY A 205 -4.78 -18.54 12.70
C GLY A 205 -4.31 -18.10 11.31
N TRP A 206 -5.24 -17.63 10.48
CA TRP A 206 -4.97 -17.10 9.13
C TRP A 206 -4.04 -15.88 9.16
N LEU A 207 -4.31 -14.90 10.03
CA LEU A 207 -3.48 -13.70 10.16
C LEU A 207 -2.05 -13.99 10.65
N LYS A 208 -1.85 -15.05 11.45
CA LYS A 208 -0.52 -15.44 11.95
C LYS A 208 0.27 -16.30 10.99
N ASN A 209 -0.41 -17.12 10.18
CA ASN A 209 0.20 -18.06 9.26
C ASN A 209 -0.59 -18.00 7.94
N PRO A 210 -0.49 -16.89 7.20
CA PRO A 210 -1.30 -16.64 6.01
C PRO A 210 -1.09 -17.69 4.93
N THR A 211 0.17 -18.07 4.74
CA THR A 211 0.62 -19.13 3.86
C THR A 211 1.37 -20.16 4.71
N ASN A 212 1.60 -21.36 4.18
CA ASN A 212 2.33 -22.41 4.91
C ASN A 212 3.68 -21.87 5.43
N LYS A 213 4.19 -22.42 6.54
CA LYS A 213 5.39 -21.95 7.30
C LYS A 213 6.71 -21.73 6.51
N TRP A 214 6.74 -22.05 5.22
CA TRP A 214 7.92 -21.96 4.37
C TRP A 214 7.93 -20.71 3.48
N ASP A 215 6.90 -19.89 3.56
CA ASP A 215 6.79 -18.68 2.75
C ASP A 215 7.42 -17.47 3.45
N ARG A 216 8.21 -16.72 2.69
CA ARG A 216 8.91 -15.51 3.15
C ARG A 216 8.12 -14.24 2.81
N LEU A 217 7.22 -14.32 1.83
CA LEU A 217 6.34 -13.23 1.42
C LEU A 217 5.10 -13.18 2.30
N ILE A 218 5.30 -12.81 3.58
CA ILE A 218 4.24 -12.76 4.58
C ILE A 218 3.44 -11.45 4.42
N PRO A 219 2.14 -11.46 4.08
CA PRO A 219 1.35 -10.25 3.83
C PRO A 219 0.97 -9.43 5.07
N PHE A 220 1.11 -9.99 6.27
CA PHE A 220 0.68 -9.34 7.52
C PHE A 220 1.85 -8.99 8.42
N TYR A 221 1.76 -7.85 9.08
CA TYR A 221 2.62 -7.48 10.21
C TYR A 221 1.78 -7.09 11.43
N ARG A 222 2.41 -7.00 12.60
CA ARG A 222 1.73 -6.80 13.86
C ARG A 222 2.13 -5.46 14.51
N PRO A 223 1.50 -4.34 14.14
CA PRO A 223 1.86 -3.02 14.66
C PRO A 223 1.67 -2.91 16.17
N LYS A 224 0.62 -3.55 16.70
CA LYS A 224 0.31 -3.56 18.13
C LYS A 224 -0.17 -4.92 18.60
N LYS A 225 -0.13 -5.13 19.91
CA LYS A 225 -0.53 -6.40 20.53
C LYS A 225 -2.02 -6.71 20.25
N GLY A 226 -2.24 -7.51 19.22
CA GLY A 226 -3.56 -8.05 18.88
C GLY A 226 -4.18 -7.40 17.64
N GLU A 227 -3.43 -6.52 16.98
CA GLU A 227 -3.79 -5.86 15.73
C GLU A 227 -2.87 -6.34 14.61
N TYR A 228 -3.38 -6.42 13.39
CA TYR A 228 -2.68 -6.83 12.18
C TYR A 228 -2.90 -5.80 11.08
N GLY A 229 -1.83 -5.39 10.42
CA GLY A 229 -1.86 -4.55 9.23
C GLY A 229 -1.12 -5.22 8.07
N LEU A 230 -1.06 -4.57 6.92
CA LEU A 230 -0.30 -5.04 5.76
C LEU A 230 1.21 -4.80 5.94
N SER A 231 1.99 -5.87 5.81
CA SER A 231 3.45 -5.80 5.73
C SER A 231 3.90 -5.11 4.44
N THR A 232 5.19 -4.87 4.24
CA THR A 232 5.70 -4.35 2.94
C THR A 232 5.27 -5.27 1.79
N THR A 233 5.33 -6.60 1.98
CA THR A 233 4.80 -7.56 1.00
C THR A 233 3.29 -7.44 0.82
N GLY A 234 2.52 -7.30 1.90
CA GLY A 234 1.07 -7.18 1.80
C GLY A 234 0.63 -5.90 1.09
N GLN A 235 1.34 -4.79 1.33
CA GLN A 235 1.14 -3.54 0.63
C GLN A 235 1.50 -3.68 -0.86
N TYR A 236 2.61 -4.37 -1.17
CA TYR A 236 2.97 -4.69 -2.55
C TYR A 236 1.89 -5.53 -3.26
N PHE A 237 1.36 -6.57 -2.60
CA PHE A 237 0.25 -7.35 -3.16
C PHE A 237 -0.99 -6.50 -3.41
N ARG A 238 -1.30 -5.58 -2.49
CA ARG A 238 -2.42 -4.67 -2.65
C ARG A 238 -2.22 -3.76 -3.86
N GLU A 239 -1.03 -3.19 -4.00
CA GLU A 239 -0.72 -2.22 -5.06
C GLU A 239 -0.69 -2.87 -6.45
N HIS A 240 -0.04 -4.04 -6.59
CA HIS A 240 0.27 -4.61 -7.91
C HIS A 240 -0.66 -5.73 -8.37
N TYR A 241 -1.43 -6.33 -7.47
CA TYR A 241 -2.19 -7.55 -7.77
C TYR A 241 -3.64 -7.56 -7.30
N TYR A 242 -4.01 -6.70 -6.36
CA TYR A 242 -5.36 -6.65 -5.83
C TYR A 242 -6.21 -5.70 -6.69
N GLU A 243 -6.98 -6.27 -7.61
CA GLU A 243 -7.72 -5.56 -8.67
C GLU A 243 -8.97 -4.77 -8.20
N ASP A 244 -9.29 -4.74 -6.90
CA ASP A 244 -10.44 -3.96 -6.39
C ASP A 244 -10.01 -2.55 -5.93
N GLY A 245 -10.05 -1.64 -6.91
CA GLY A 245 -10.16 -0.19 -6.71
C GLY A 245 -8.96 0.58 -7.22
N ASP A 246 -9.17 1.41 -8.26
CA ASP A 246 -8.31 2.53 -8.62
C ASP A 246 -7.73 3.17 -7.36
N ILE A 247 -6.42 3.03 -7.16
CA ILE A 247 -5.70 3.88 -6.22
C ILE A 247 -5.50 5.20 -6.97
N GLU A 248 -6.55 6.02 -7.01
CA GLU A 248 -6.32 7.47 -7.01
C GLU A 248 -5.50 7.72 -5.73
N THR A 249 -4.24 8.09 -5.90
CA THR A 249 -3.36 8.60 -4.86
C THR A 249 -3.93 9.91 -4.35
N ASP A 250 -4.98 9.82 -3.53
CA ASP A 250 -5.61 10.96 -2.89
C ASP A 250 -4.72 11.39 -1.71
N GLU A 251 -3.59 12.03 -2.02
CA GLU A 251 -2.78 12.79 -1.08
C GLU A 251 -3.44 14.15 -0.79
N THR A 252 -4.69 14.16 -0.30
CA THR A 252 -5.20 15.35 0.38
C THR A 252 -6.12 14.99 1.55
N GLU A 253 -5.58 15.08 2.78
CA GLU A 253 -6.28 15.72 3.91
C GLU A 253 -5.29 15.99 5.06
N ILE A 254 -4.46 17.02 4.88
CA ILE A 254 -3.99 17.83 6.00
C ILE A 254 -5.08 18.88 6.23
N GLU A 255 -5.98 18.65 7.18
CA GLU A 255 -6.74 19.73 7.81
C GLU A 255 -6.30 19.89 9.26
N GLU A 256 -5.62 21.01 9.47
CA GLU A 256 -5.18 21.53 10.75
C GLU A 256 -6.36 21.78 11.71
N ASP A 257 -6.09 21.45 12.96
CA ASP A 257 -6.66 21.97 14.19
C ASP A 257 -7.42 23.31 14.09
N LYS A 258 -8.73 23.28 14.38
CA LYS A 258 -9.45 24.39 15.00
C LYS A 258 -10.29 23.93 16.18
N THR A 259 -9.67 23.98 17.36
CA THR A 259 -10.30 24.33 18.63
C THR A 259 -11.44 25.36 18.51
N VAL A 260 -12.65 25.02 19.01
CA VAL A 260 -13.57 25.96 19.68
C VAL A 260 -14.33 25.21 20.77
N ASP A 261 -14.00 25.52 22.02
CA ASP A 261 -14.82 25.25 23.21
C ASP A 261 -16.15 26.01 23.15
N LYS A 262 -17.24 25.35 23.59
CA LYS A 262 -18.25 26.01 24.45
C LYS A 262 -19.14 25.03 25.21
N GLU A 263 -19.20 25.29 26.50
CA GLU A 263 -19.90 24.67 27.62
C GLU A 263 -21.45 24.68 27.57
N GLU A 264 -22.02 23.70 28.30
CA GLU A 264 -23.25 23.69 29.13
C GLU A 264 -24.62 24.07 28.46
N ASP A 265 -25.77 23.46 28.75
CA ASP A 265 -26.35 23.10 30.05
C ASP A 265 -27.66 22.28 29.86
N SER A 266 -27.94 21.43 30.87
CA SER A 266 -29.24 21.06 31.47
C SER A 266 -30.52 20.82 30.63
N SER A 267 -31.13 19.63 30.76
CA SER A 267 -32.16 19.36 31.80
C SER A 267 -32.90 18.01 31.58
N GLU A 268 -32.98 17.21 32.65
CA GLU A 268 -34.14 16.43 33.20
C GLU A 268 -35.19 15.78 32.29
N ALA A 269 -35.89 14.69 32.62
CA ALA A 269 -35.89 13.63 33.65
C ALA A 269 -37.18 12.80 33.39
N THR A 270 -37.19 11.51 33.79
CA THR A 270 -38.30 10.68 34.38
C THR A 270 -38.04 9.21 34.02
N GLU A 271 -37.62 8.31 34.93
CA GLU A 271 -38.41 7.58 35.96
C GLU A 271 -39.63 6.83 35.38
N ALA A 272 -39.95 5.55 35.64
CA ALA A 272 -39.60 4.63 36.73
C ALA A 272 -39.85 3.14 36.37
N GLN A 273 -39.09 2.26 37.04
CA GLN A 273 -39.41 0.96 37.68
C GLN A 273 -40.58 0.08 37.19
N THR A 274 -40.34 -1.23 37.06
CA THR A 274 -41.02 -2.25 37.90
C THR A 274 -40.18 -3.54 37.99
N THR A 275 -40.24 -4.16 39.17
CA THR A 275 -39.44 -5.23 39.76
C THR A 275 -40.15 -6.59 39.84
N LEU A 276 -39.34 -7.66 39.98
CA LEU A 276 -39.50 -8.87 40.83
C LEU A 276 -40.32 -10.11 40.40
N GLY A 277 -39.68 -11.28 40.66
CA GLY A 277 -40.29 -12.60 40.93
C GLY A 277 -39.51 -13.76 40.29
N ALA A 278 -38.49 -14.38 40.90
CA ALA A 278 -38.54 -15.46 41.92
C ALA A 278 -39.33 -16.70 41.42
N THR A 279 -38.94 -17.98 41.51
CA THR A 279 -38.02 -18.72 42.40
C THR A 279 -37.94 -20.19 41.89
N ALA A 280 -36.79 -20.87 42.08
CA ALA A 280 -36.59 -22.26 42.57
C ALA A 280 -37.25 -23.46 41.80
N THR A 281 -36.84 -24.74 41.81
CA THR A 281 -36.07 -25.60 42.72
C THR A 281 -35.76 -26.95 42.00
N GLN A 282 -34.53 -27.46 42.18
CA GLN A 282 -34.01 -28.85 42.33
C GLN A 282 -34.36 -30.06 41.42
N SER A 283 -33.31 -30.91 41.37
CA SER A 283 -33.30 -32.40 41.47
C SER A 283 -33.28 -33.15 40.14
N SER A 284 -32.46 -34.17 39.88
CA SER A 284 -31.63 -35.03 40.75
C SER A 284 -30.73 -35.96 39.91
N ALA A 285 -29.66 -36.46 40.56
CA ALA A 285 -29.13 -37.85 40.52
C ALA A 285 -28.42 -38.35 39.22
N THR A 286 -27.07 -38.51 39.20
CA THR A 286 -26.17 -39.58 39.75
C THR A 286 -26.07 -40.85 38.90
N THR A 287 -24.83 -41.19 38.50
CA THR A 287 -24.13 -42.50 38.54
C THR A 287 -22.72 -42.23 37.99
N ASP A 288 -21.65 -42.22 38.78
CA ASP A 288 -20.88 -43.32 39.40
C ASP A 288 -20.29 -44.35 38.41
N GLY A 289 -18.98 -44.62 38.61
CA GLY A 289 -18.13 -45.60 37.94
C GLY A 289 -16.78 -44.98 37.55
N ASP A 290 -15.80 -44.88 38.45
CA ASP A 290 -14.77 -45.90 38.77
C ASP A 290 -13.99 -46.35 37.51
N GLU A 291 -12.67 -46.49 37.46
CA GLU A 291 -11.60 -46.55 38.46
C GLU A 291 -10.26 -46.47 37.70
N ASP A 292 -9.23 -46.11 38.45
CA ASP A 292 -7.79 -46.22 38.22
C ASP A 292 -7.22 -47.20 37.17
N CYS A 293 -6.14 -46.78 36.48
CA CYS A 293 -4.79 -47.35 36.64
C CYS A 293 -3.83 -46.94 35.50
N PHE A 294 -2.95 -45.98 35.79
CA PHE A 294 -1.53 -46.07 35.40
C PHE A 294 -0.85 -47.08 36.36
N PRO A 295 0.24 -47.82 36.03
CA PRO A 295 1.47 -47.20 35.49
C PRO A 295 2.40 -48.07 34.61
N ARG A 296 3.45 -47.35 34.15
CA ARG A 296 4.74 -47.75 33.54
C ARG A 296 4.80 -47.92 32.03
#